data_AF-A0A927Y6W8-F1
#
_entry.id   AF-A0A927Y6W8-F1
#
_cell.length_a   1.000
_cell.length_b   1.000
_cell.length_c   1.000
_cell.angle_alpha   90.00
_cell.angle_beta   90.00
_cell.angle_gamma   90.00
#
_symmetry.space_group_name_H-M   'P 1'
#
loop_
_entity.id
_entity.type
_entity.pdbx_description
1 polymer ?
#
loop_
_entity_poly.entity_id
_entity_poly.type
_entity_poly.pdbx_seq_one_letter_code
_entity_poly.pdbx_strand_id
1 'polypeptide(L)'
;MQAILKHCTAVLNSFIFIGFSVQIVLGMLWMCNAFAGFSGPGEGIVCVGAMLLLGTAVWFAKGGFYQNASTWKDLFGVLVVMTFPFVMQSMVKPDVRLVVTAVLLFYLGYLGRCFDGWKEGKGKEKVALVLGLLLVTGGLTVGTDVLRNGWTPIETRLTERMVWTTLYDTYTELPKDVRDLVDCDYYTLVESTYEATGIRELLGPILAEKLGEEQALEVLGQFRAMAWQMNKKQIVKEICWDVAGYGVSPVVVELQLAGRAYDSYTGMNYRELLHPAPKLGKFYTDYSCWWFGVALVAVAIAYVLQFWDKKQLAEKKCPGFGKWLIAGVACAGMVTYYALDGAGRMDYKNTLLVLCVWLLWMAGGVRDAKN
;
A
#
# COMPACT_ATOMS: atom_id res chain seq x y z
N MET A 1 33.86 -3.60 21.45
CA MET A 1 32.46 -3.91 21.07
C MET A 1 31.77 -2.72 20.39
N GLN A 2 31.72 -1.53 21.00
CA GLN A 2 31.08 -0.34 20.39
C GLN A 2 31.69 0.09 19.03
N ALA A 3 33.02 0.08 18.89
CA ALA A 3 33.67 0.40 17.61
C ALA A 3 33.28 -0.58 16.48
N ILE A 4 33.08 -1.86 16.83
CA ILE A 4 32.64 -2.90 15.88
C ILE A 4 31.19 -2.65 15.47
N LEU A 5 30.29 -2.37 16.42
CA LEU A 5 28.89 -2.05 16.13
C LEU A 5 28.77 -0.82 15.22
N LYS A 6 29.49 0.26 15.53
CA LYS A 6 29.53 1.46 14.68
C LYS A 6 30.04 1.17 13.26
N HIS A 7 31.09 0.36 13.14
CA HIS A 7 31.63 -0.03 11.84
C HIS A 7 30.62 -0.87 11.04
N CYS A 8 29.96 -1.86 11.66
CA CYS A 8 28.91 -2.66 11.03
C CYS A 8 27.74 -1.80 10.55
N THR A 9 27.26 -0.86 11.35
CA THR A 9 26.20 0.08 10.95
C THR A 9 26.64 0.97 9.78
N ALA A 10 27.88 1.45 9.77
CA ALA A 10 28.41 2.24 8.67
C ALA A 10 28.48 1.43 7.36
N VAL A 11 28.94 0.18 7.42
CA VAL A 11 28.97 -0.73 6.26
C VAL A 11 27.56 -0.99 5.73
N LEU A 12 26.59 -1.28 6.61
CA LEU A 12 25.19 -1.47 6.21
C LEU A 12 24.62 -0.23 5.54
N ASN A 13 24.92 0.97 6.05
CA ASN A 13 24.45 2.22 5.46
C ASN A 13 25.05 2.48 4.07
N SER A 14 26.34 2.19 3.88
CA SER A 14 26.99 2.25 2.57
C SER A 14 26.38 1.23 1.60
N PHE A 15 26.10 0.01 2.06
CA PHE A 15 25.45 -1.02 1.26
C PHE A 15 24.05 -0.59 0.83
N ILE A 16 23.23 -0.07 1.76
CA ILE A 16 21.89 0.45 1.48
C ILE A 16 21.95 1.59 0.45
N PHE A 17 22.90 2.51 0.61
CA PHE A 17 23.09 3.62 -0.32
C PHE A 17 23.39 3.13 -1.75
N ILE A 18 24.35 2.21 -1.90
CA ILE A 18 24.76 1.68 -3.21
C ILE A 18 23.58 1.02 -3.93
N GLY A 19 22.84 0.15 -3.26
CA GLY A 19 21.76 -0.56 -3.95
C GLY A 19 20.61 0.35 -4.36
N PHE A 20 20.31 1.39 -3.56
CA PHE A 20 19.38 2.45 -3.98
C PHE A 20 19.92 3.32 -5.10
N SER A 21 21.23 3.59 -5.17
CA SER A 21 21.83 4.28 -6.32
C SER A 21 21.62 3.53 -7.62
N VAL A 22 21.80 2.20 -7.62
CA VAL A 22 21.52 1.36 -8.80
C VAL A 22 20.03 1.43 -9.18
N GLN A 23 19.12 1.33 -8.21
CA GLN A 23 17.68 1.48 -8.43
C GLN A 23 17.35 2.82 -9.10
N ILE A 24 17.92 3.92 -8.60
CA ILE A 24 17.70 5.27 -9.13
C ILE A 24 18.14 5.34 -10.59
N VAL A 25 19.33 4.84 -10.91
CA VAL A 25 19.85 4.84 -12.29
C VAL A 25 18.94 4.02 -13.20
N LEU A 26 18.53 2.81 -12.79
CA LEU A 26 17.61 1.97 -13.55
C LEU A 26 16.25 2.65 -13.78
N GLY A 27 15.70 3.27 -12.74
CA GLY A 27 14.45 4.01 -12.84
C GLY A 27 14.54 5.21 -13.78
N MET A 28 15.62 5.98 -13.72
CA MET A 28 15.88 7.10 -14.66
C MET A 28 16.02 6.60 -16.11
N LEU A 29 16.76 5.51 -16.34
CA LEU A 29 16.89 4.92 -17.68
C LEU A 29 15.53 4.44 -18.20
N TRP A 30 14.75 3.77 -17.35
CA TRP A 30 13.41 3.31 -17.73
C TRP A 30 12.50 4.50 -18.04
N MET A 31 12.53 5.55 -17.21
CA MET A 31 11.80 6.81 -17.42
C MET A 31 12.11 7.44 -18.77
N CYS A 32 13.38 7.57 -19.15
CA CYS A 32 13.74 8.15 -20.44
C CYS A 32 13.13 7.38 -21.62
N ASN A 33 13.00 6.06 -21.51
CA ASN A 33 12.34 5.23 -22.53
C ASN A 33 10.81 5.36 -22.47
N ALA A 34 10.22 5.38 -21.27
CA ALA A 34 8.79 5.54 -21.08
C ALA A 34 8.28 6.90 -21.56
N PHE A 35 8.98 7.99 -21.22
CA PHE A 35 8.57 9.34 -21.57
C PHE A 35 8.74 9.68 -23.04
N ALA A 36 9.69 9.03 -23.72
CA ALA A 36 9.84 9.15 -25.17
C ALA A 36 8.61 8.62 -25.94
N GLY A 37 7.77 7.79 -25.30
CA GLY A 37 6.57 7.20 -25.89
C GLY A 37 5.28 8.03 -25.77
N PHE A 38 5.24 9.11 -24.98
CA PHE A 38 4.03 9.94 -24.89
C PHE A 38 3.89 10.82 -26.13
N SER A 39 2.87 10.56 -26.93
CA SER A 39 2.59 11.26 -28.18
C SER A 39 1.59 12.42 -28.02
N GLY A 40 0.88 12.51 -26.89
CA GLY A 40 -0.16 13.52 -26.65
C GLY A 40 0.34 14.79 -25.94
N PRO A 41 0.00 16.01 -26.39
CA PRO A 41 0.43 17.28 -25.77
C PRO A 41 -0.10 17.53 -24.35
N GLY A 42 -1.03 16.70 -23.84
CA GLY A 42 -1.54 16.77 -22.46
C GLY A 42 -0.96 15.74 -21.49
N GLU A 43 -0.61 14.54 -21.97
CA GLU A 43 -0.24 13.41 -21.11
C GLU A 43 1.11 13.66 -20.41
N GLY A 44 2.08 14.24 -21.14
CA GLY A 44 3.38 14.59 -20.58
C GLY A 44 3.28 15.65 -19.46
N ILE A 45 2.39 16.65 -19.60
CA ILE A 45 2.22 17.71 -18.61
C ILE A 45 1.63 17.14 -17.30
N VAL A 46 0.63 16.27 -17.40
CA VAL A 46 0.02 15.65 -16.21
C VAL A 46 1.04 14.74 -15.51
N CYS A 47 1.85 13.98 -16.26
CA CYS A 47 2.91 13.15 -15.69
C CYS A 47 3.97 13.99 -14.95
N VAL A 48 4.44 15.08 -15.56
CA VAL A 48 5.40 15.99 -14.92
C VAL A 48 4.79 16.65 -13.68
N GLY A 49 3.53 17.08 -13.75
CA GLY A 49 2.80 17.63 -12.61
C GLY A 49 2.69 16.63 -11.45
N ALA A 50 2.34 15.38 -11.74
CA ALA A 50 2.28 14.29 -10.75
C ALA A 50 3.64 14.02 -10.11
N MET A 51 4.72 14.04 -10.90
CA MET A 51 6.09 13.90 -10.40
C MET A 51 6.49 15.03 -9.46
N LEU A 52 6.25 16.28 -9.87
CA LEU A 52 6.57 17.44 -9.04
C LEU A 52 5.76 17.45 -7.74
N LEU A 53 4.48 17.10 -7.81
CA LEU A 53 3.60 17.01 -6.65
C LEU A 53 4.12 15.95 -5.66
N LEU A 54 4.37 14.72 -6.13
CA LEU A 54 4.85 13.66 -5.24
C LEU A 54 6.26 13.97 -4.72
N GLY A 55 7.17 14.45 -5.58
CA GLY A 55 8.52 14.83 -5.17
C GLY A 55 8.52 15.90 -4.07
N THR A 56 7.65 16.90 -4.19
CA THR A 56 7.46 17.94 -3.17
C THR A 56 6.89 17.36 -1.88
N ALA A 57 5.88 16.49 -1.97
CA ALA A 57 5.29 15.82 -0.82
C ALA A 57 6.31 14.95 -0.08
N VAL A 58 7.12 14.19 -0.81
CA VAL A 58 8.20 13.34 -0.26
C VAL A 58 9.26 14.20 0.42
N TRP A 59 9.69 15.30 -0.23
CA TRP A 59 10.65 16.24 0.34
C TRP A 59 10.12 16.85 1.65
N PHE A 60 8.85 17.28 1.66
CA PHE A 60 8.20 17.81 2.85
C PHE A 60 8.07 16.78 3.96
N ALA A 61 7.57 15.57 3.63
CA ALA A 61 7.45 14.44 4.54
C ALA A 61 8.79 14.14 5.21
N LYS A 62 9.85 14.07 4.40
CA LYS A 62 11.20 13.81 4.86
C LYS A 62 11.69 14.87 5.84
N GLY A 63 11.45 16.15 5.58
CA GLY A 63 11.77 17.23 6.53
C GLY A 63 10.94 17.21 7.81
N GLY A 64 9.89 16.39 7.89
CA GLY A 64 9.17 16.08 9.13
C GLY A 64 9.71 14.86 9.87
N PHE A 65 10.12 13.82 9.15
CA PHE A 65 10.71 12.63 9.74
C PHE A 65 12.15 12.85 10.20
N TYR A 66 12.92 13.65 9.46
CA TYR A 66 14.34 13.87 9.68
C TYR A 66 14.66 15.37 9.81
N GLN A 67 15.34 15.75 10.87
CA GLN A 67 15.88 17.10 11.05
C GLN A 67 17.33 17.19 10.54
N ASN A 68 17.75 18.35 10.04
CA ASN A 68 19.15 18.68 9.72
C ASN A 68 19.85 17.76 8.73
N ALA A 69 19.33 17.66 7.51
CA ALA A 69 20.04 16.97 6.45
C ALA A 69 20.62 17.92 5.40
N SER A 70 21.73 17.51 4.80
CA SER A 70 22.25 18.20 3.61
C SER A 70 21.27 18.03 2.45
N THR A 71 21.15 19.08 1.62
CA THR A 71 20.30 19.14 0.44
C THR A 71 20.47 17.91 -0.47
N TRP A 72 21.70 17.43 -0.62
CA TRP A 72 22.00 16.22 -1.39
C TRP A 72 21.33 14.96 -0.82
N LYS A 73 21.39 14.77 0.51
CA LYS A 73 20.75 13.63 1.15
C LYS A 73 19.24 13.71 1.00
N ASP A 74 18.65 14.92 1.04
CA ASP A 74 17.22 15.11 0.80
C ASP A 74 16.83 14.70 -0.61
N LEU A 75 17.52 15.23 -1.61
CA LEU A 75 17.36 14.88 -3.01
C LEU A 75 17.47 13.37 -3.23
N PHE A 76 18.46 12.70 -2.63
CA PHE A 76 18.64 11.26 -2.75
C PHE A 76 17.39 10.48 -2.32
N GLY A 77 16.80 10.78 -1.16
CA GLY A 77 15.60 10.05 -0.71
C GLY A 77 14.35 10.38 -1.53
N VAL A 78 14.25 11.59 -2.08
CA VAL A 78 13.20 11.92 -3.06
C VAL A 78 13.36 11.05 -4.29
N LEU A 79 14.58 10.94 -4.82
CA LEU A 79 14.90 10.08 -5.97
C LEU A 79 14.59 8.61 -5.68
N VAL A 80 14.94 8.07 -4.50
CA VAL A 80 14.62 6.68 -4.13
C VAL A 80 13.12 6.38 -4.26
N VAL A 81 12.26 7.29 -3.78
CA VAL A 81 10.81 7.11 -3.86
C VAL A 81 10.32 7.28 -5.29
N MET A 82 10.74 8.36 -5.95
CA MET A 82 10.26 8.69 -7.30
C MET A 82 10.70 7.68 -8.35
N THR A 83 11.82 6.99 -8.15
CA THR A 83 12.37 5.99 -9.07
C THR A 83 12.09 4.56 -8.63
N PHE A 84 11.03 4.33 -7.86
CA PHE A 84 10.60 2.98 -7.52
C PHE A 84 9.56 2.49 -8.54
N PRO A 85 9.61 1.23 -9.04
CA PRO A 85 8.79 0.81 -10.19
C PRO A 85 7.28 1.02 -10.02
N PHE A 86 6.73 0.67 -8.86
CA PHE A 86 5.29 0.82 -8.59
C PHE A 86 4.84 2.29 -8.46
N VAL A 87 5.74 3.14 -7.96
CA VAL A 87 5.51 4.59 -7.89
C VAL A 87 5.56 5.16 -9.31
N MET A 88 6.54 4.75 -10.09
CA MET A 88 6.73 5.16 -11.48
C MET A 88 5.55 4.81 -12.37
N GLN A 89 4.97 3.62 -12.22
CA GLN A 89 3.81 3.24 -13.01
C GLN A 89 2.60 4.16 -12.74
N SER A 90 2.40 4.54 -11.47
CA SER A 90 1.32 5.45 -11.09
C SER A 90 1.56 6.88 -11.56
N MET A 91 2.80 7.25 -11.91
CA MET A 91 3.13 8.53 -12.54
C MET A 91 2.90 8.52 -14.05
N VAL A 92 3.11 7.37 -14.70
CA VAL A 92 2.90 7.20 -16.15
C VAL A 92 1.41 7.16 -16.51
N LYS A 93 0.57 6.62 -15.62
CA LYS A 93 -0.89 6.72 -15.70
C LYS A 93 -1.42 7.36 -14.41
N PRO A 94 -1.39 8.71 -14.31
CA PRO A 94 -1.81 9.44 -13.13
C PRO A 94 -3.19 9.00 -12.65
N ASP A 95 -3.24 8.50 -11.42
CA ASP A 95 -4.43 8.02 -10.73
C ASP A 95 -4.70 8.93 -9.51
N VAL A 96 -5.96 9.10 -9.12
CA VAL A 96 -6.37 9.88 -7.94
C VAL A 96 -5.62 9.44 -6.67
N ARG A 97 -5.25 8.15 -6.57
CA ARG A 97 -4.45 7.58 -5.48
C ARG A 97 -3.08 8.23 -5.34
N LEU A 98 -2.47 8.72 -6.43
CA LEU A 98 -1.19 9.43 -6.37
C LEU A 98 -1.36 10.80 -5.69
N VAL A 99 -2.41 11.53 -6.03
CA VAL A 99 -2.74 12.82 -5.40
C VAL A 99 -3.02 12.63 -3.92
N VAL A 100 -3.82 11.62 -3.58
CA VAL A 100 -4.15 11.28 -2.18
C VAL A 100 -2.90 10.86 -1.41
N THR A 101 -2.04 10.06 -2.04
CA THR A 101 -0.74 9.70 -1.46
C THR A 101 0.11 10.94 -1.18
N ALA A 102 0.18 11.90 -2.10
CA ALA A 102 0.91 13.14 -1.90
C ALA A 102 0.34 13.97 -0.74
N VAL A 103 -0.98 14.13 -0.67
CA VAL A 103 -1.67 14.84 0.44
C VAL A 103 -1.38 14.15 1.78
N LEU A 104 -1.48 12.83 1.84
CA LEU A 104 -1.19 12.05 3.05
C LEU A 104 0.29 12.15 3.47
N LEU A 105 1.22 12.19 2.52
CA LEU A 105 2.64 12.42 2.81
C LEU A 105 2.89 13.83 3.38
N PHE A 106 2.27 14.87 2.82
CA PHE A 106 2.33 16.22 3.39
C PHE A 106 1.82 16.22 4.84
N TYR A 107 0.66 15.60 5.07
CA TYR A 107 0.06 15.52 6.38
C TYR A 107 0.94 14.76 7.39
N LEU A 108 1.45 13.58 7.02
CA LEU A 108 2.40 12.81 7.83
C LEU A 108 3.68 13.61 8.13
N GLY A 109 4.20 14.34 7.15
CA GLY A 109 5.33 15.25 7.34
C GLY A 109 5.06 16.35 8.35
N TYR A 110 3.91 16.99 8.23
CA TYR A 110 3.47 18.02 9.17
C TYR A 110 3.37 17.47 10.59
N LEU A 111 2.70 16.32 10.76
CA LEU A 111 2.60 15.64 12.05
C LEU A 111 3.97 15.27 12.63
N GLY A 112 4.90 14.79 11.79
CA GLY A 112 6.27 14.50 12.18
C GLY A 112 6.99 15.71 12.78
N ARG A 113 6.79 16.91 12.22
CA ARG A 113 7.34 18.18 12.76
C ARG A 113 6.66 18.59 14.06
N CYS A 114 5.33 18.48 14.14
CA CYS A 114 4.59 18.76 15.36
C CYS A 114 5.04 17.86 16.52
N PHE A 115 5.45 16.62 16.23
CA PHE A 115 5.93 15.69 17.23
C PHE A 115 7.27 16.10 17.87
N ASP A 116 8.17 16.75 17.12
CA ASP A 116 9.46 17.23 17.64
C ASP A 116 9.35 18.46 18.53
N GLY A 117 8.37 19.33 18.25
CA GLY A 117 8.14 20.56 19.01
C GLY A 117 7.54 20.33 20.40
N TRP A 118 7.03 19.13 20.68
CA TRP A 118 6.26 18.84 21.90
C TRP A 118 7.09 18.13 22.97
N LYS A 119 7.77 18.92 23.82
CA LYS A 119 8.35 18.43 25.08
C LYS A 119 7.27 18.02 26.09
N GLU A 120 7.67 17.06 26.92
CA GLU A 120 6.93 16.30 27.94
C GLU A 120 5.76 17.05 28.61
N GLY A 121 4.54 16.49 28.52
CA GLY A 121 3.44 16.96 29.36
C GLY A 121 2.01 16.63 28.93
N LYS A 122 1.73 16.26 27.66
CA LYS A 122 0.34 16.18 27.18
C LYS A 122 0.01 14.96 26.33
N GLY A 123 -0.15 13.81 26.98
CA GLY A 123 -0.54 12.54 26.33
C GLY A 123 -1.87 12.62 25.56
N LYS A 124 -2.83 13.43 26.03
CA LYS A 124 -4.14 13.61 25.37
C LYS A 124 -4.04 14.24 23.98
N GLU A 125 -3.12 15.17 23.77
CA GLU A 125 -2.92 15.83 22.48
C GLU A 125 -2.26 14.89 21.46
N LYS A 126 -1.37 13.98 21.92
CA LYS A 126 -0.81 12.91 21.06
C LYS A 126 -1.89 11.94 20.59
N VAL A 127 -2.81 11.55 21.48
CA VAL A 127 -3.95 10.69 21.13
C VAL A 127 -4.87 11.39 20.15
N ALA A 128 -5.21 12.66 20.39
CA ALA A 128 -6.05 13.45 19.48
C ALA A 128 -5.43 13.57 18.07
N LEU A 129 -4.11 13.70 17.99
CA LEU A 129 -3.38 13.83 16.73
C LEU A 129 -3.31 12.48 15.97
N VAL A 130 -3.13 11.37 16.67
CA VAL A 130 -3.25 10.02 16.09
C VAL A 130 -4.68 9.75 15.62
N LEU A 131 -5.69 10.12 16.40
CA LEU A 131 -7.09 10.00 16.01
C LEU A 131 -7.42 10.87 14.80
N GLY A 132 -6.94 12.11 14.76
CA GLY A 132 -7.05 13.01 13.61
C GLY A 132 -6.41 12.41 12.36
N LEU A 133 -5.25 11.76 12.50
CA LEU A 133 -4.61 11.04 11.41
C LEU A 133 -5.44 9.87 10.92
N LEU A 134 -5.96 9.03 11.82
CA LEU A 134 -6.82 7.91 11.45
C LEU A 134 -8.09 8.40 10.73
N LEU A 135 -8.67 9.52 11.17
CA LEU A 135 -9.83 10.13 10.52
C LEU A 135 -9.49 10.69 9.13
N VAL A 136 -8.35 11.38 8.97
CA VAL A 136 -7.94 11.94 7.67
C VAL A 136 -7.53 10.84 6.70
N THR A 137 -6.72 9.87 7.15
CA THR A 137 -6.28 8.73 6.32
C THR A 137 -7.45 7.83 5.95
N GLY A 138 -8.29 7.46 6.93
CA GLY A 138 -9.50 6.68 6.70
C GLY A 138 -10.50 7.44 5.82
N GLY A 139 -10.78 8.70 6.12
CA GLY A 139 -11.71 9.54 5.37
C GLY A 139 -11.28 9.79 3.94
N LEU A 140 -9.99 10.05 3.68
CA LEU A 140 -9.48 10.20 2.32
C LEU A 140 -9.48 8.86 1.58
N THR A 141 -9.09 7.76 2.23
CA THR A 141 -9.08 6.43 1.62
C THR A 141 -10.50 6.00 1.23
N VAL A 142 -11.45 6.03 2.17
CA VAL A 142 -12.86 5.69 1.93
C VAL A 142 -13.49 6.70 0.97
N GLY A 143 -13.23 8.00 1.14
CA GLY A 143 -13.77 9.04 0.27
C GLY A 143 -13.34 8.86 -1.18
N THR A 144 -12.08 8.48 -1.43
CA THR A 144 -11.61 8.19 -2.80
C THR A 144 -12.28 6.97 -3.40
N ASP A 145 -12.50 5.94 -2.60
CA ASP A 145 -13.18 4.73 -3.04
C ASP A 145 -14.65 5.02 -3.39
N VAL A 146 -15.35 5.78 -2.54
CA VAL A 146 -16.74 6.21 -2.78
C VAL A 146 -16.86 7.10 -4.02
N LEU A 147 -15.92 8.02 -4.24
CA LEU A 147 -15.92 8.87 -5.43
C LEU A 147 -15.71 8.07 -6.72
N ARG A 148 -14.97 6.96 -6.66
CA ARG A 148 -14.65 6.15 -7.84
C ARG A 148 -15.69 5.06 -8.11
N ASN A 149 -16.14 4.40 -7.04
CA ASN A 149 -16.89 3.15 -7.10
C ASN A 149 -18.33 3.31 -6.55
N GLY A 150 -18.72 4.50 -6.10
CA GLY A 150 -20.00 4.76 -5.45
C GLY A 150 -20.03 4.32 -3.98
N TRP A 151 -21.06 4.78 -3.26
CA TRP A 151 -21.27 4.36 -1.87
C TRP A 151 -21.82 2.93 -1.82
N THR A 152 -21.23 2.10 -0.96
CA THR A 152 -21.64 0.71 -0.80
C THR A 152 -21.65 0.31 0.68
N PRO A 153 -22.73 -0.34 1.15
CA PRO A 153 -22.80 -0.86 2.51
C PRO A 153 -21.62 -1.78 2.81
N ILE A 154 -21.06 -1.66 4.01
CA ILE A 154 -19.90 -2.48 4.41
C ILE A 154 -20.23 -3.97 4.39
N GLU A 155 -21.49 -4.31 4.66
CA GLU A 155 -22.07 -5.63 4.57
C GLU A 155 -21.85 -6.23 3.18
N THR A 156 -22.22 -5.51 2.12
CA THR A 156 -22.04 -5.97 0.73
C THR A 156 -20.57 -6.22 0.41
N ARG A 157 -19.66 -5.36 0.90
CA ARG A 157 -18.22 -5.53 0.68
C ARG A 157 -17.65 -6.74 1.41
N LEU A 158 -18.09 -6.97 2.63
CA LEU A 158 -17.77 -8.19 3.36
C LEU A 158 -18.34 -9.43 2.65
N THR A 159 -19.48 -9.30 1.98
CA THR A 159 -20.04 -10.39 1.16
C THR A 159 -19.17 -10.67 -0.04
N GLU A 160 -18.78 -9.64 -0.79
CA GLU A 160 -17.79 -9.77 -1.86
C GLU A 160 -16.55 -10.51 -1.37
N ARG A 161 -15.99 -10.08 -0.23
CA ARG A 161 -14.75 -10.66 0.31
C ARG A 161 -14.83 -12.15 0.53
N MET A 162 -15.99 -12.63 0.95
CA MET A 162 -16.17 -14.00 1.43
C MET A 162 -16.76 -14.92 0.37
N VAL A 163 -17.54 -14.38 -0.56
CA VAL A 163 -18.46 -15.17 -1.37
C VAL A 163 -18.06 -15.17 -2.84
N TRP A 164 -17.45 -14.12 -3.40
CA TRP A 164 -17.36 -13.95 -4.87
C TRP A 164 -16.75 -15.14 -5.62
N THR A 165 -15.65 -15.74 -5.14
CA THR A 165 -15.00 -16.90 -5.76
C THR A 165 -15.77 -18.20 -5.62
N THR A 166 -16.73 -18.26 -4.70
CA THR A 166 -17.49 -19.46 -4.34
C THR A 166 -18.98 -19.22 -4.34
N LEU A 167 -19.44 -18.17 -5.03
CA LEU A 167 -20.82 -17.69 -4.94
C LEU A 167 -21.82 -18.76 -5.35
N TYR A 168 -21.52 -19.47 -6.44
CA TYR A 168 -22.37 -20.54 -6.93
C TYR A 168 -22.44 -21.71 -5.94
N ASP A 169 -21.29 -22.20 -5.46
CA ASP A 169 -21.24 -23.28 -4.47
C ASP A 169 -21.93 -22.87 -3.16
N THR A 170 -21.77 -21.61 -2.76
CA THR A 170 -22.43 -21.05 -1.58
C THR A 170 -23.94 -20.99 -1.79
N TYR A 171 -24.40 -20.57 -2.98
CA TYR A 171 -25.82 -20.55 -3.32
C TYR A 171 -26.44 -21.95 -3.23
N THR A 172 -25.79 -22.98 -3.75
CA THR A 172 -26.36 -24.34 -3.76
C THR A 172 -26.56 -24.92 -2.36
N GLU A 173 -25.72 -24.52 -1.41
CA GLU A 173 -25.78 -24.96 0.00
C GLU A 173 -26.72 -24.09 0.86
N LEU A 174 -27.26 -22.99 0.34
CA LEU A 174 -28.22 -22.18 1.09
C LEU A 174 -29.52 -22.96 1.38
N PRO A 175 -30.16 -22.67 2.52
CA PRO A 175 -31.50 -23.16 2.82
C PRO A 175 -32.48 -22.89 1.68
N LYS A 176 -33.42 -23.81 1.47
CA LYS A 176 -34.32 -23.77 0.30
C LYS A 176 -35.18 -22.51 0.29
N ASP A 177 -35.71 -22.12 1.44
CA ASP A 177 -36.47 -20.88 1.65
C ASP A 177 -35.68 -19.63 1.20
N VAL A 178 -34.37 -19.62 1.43
CA VAL A 178 -33.49 -18.50 1.06
C VAL A 178 -33.20 -18.51 -0.42
N ARG A 179 -32.98 -19.69 -1.01
CA ARG A 179 -32.82 -19.84 -2.46
C ARG A 179 -34.08 -19.45 -3.23
N ASP A 180 -35.25 -19.77 -2.68
CA ASP A 180 -36.55 -19.41 -3.24
C ASP A 180 -36.77 -17.87 -3.17
N LEU A 181 -36.21 -17.19 -2.17
CA LEU A 181 -36.20 -15.72 -2.09
C LEU A 181 -35.26 -15.06 -3.09
N VAL A 182 -34.03 -15.60 -3.23
CA VAL A 182 -33.06 -15.13 -4.21
C VAL A 182 -33.65 -15.32 -5.60
N ASP A 183 -34.01 -16.56 -5.95
CA ASP A 183 -34.62 -16.96 -7.22
C ASP A 183 -34.04 -16.15 -8.40
N CYS A 184 -32.71 -16.25 -8.52
CA CYS A 184 -31.93 -15.72 -9.63
C CYS A 184 -31.59 -16.86 -10.58
N ASP A 185 -31.58 -16.58 -11.87
CA ASP A 185 -31.13 -17.57 -12.84
C ASP A 185 -29.63 -17.90 -12.67
N TYR A 186 -29.25 -19.06 -13.18
CA TYR A 186 -27.88 -19.54 -13.14
C TYR A 186 -26.90 -18.53 -13.76
N TYR A 187 -27.30 -17.85 -14.84
CA TYR A 187 -26.43 -16.93 -15.57
C TYR A 187 -26.07 -15.71 -14.71
N THR A 188 -27.03 -15.15 -13.98
CA THR A 188 -26.85 -14.01 -13.08
C THR A 188 -25.86 -14.36 -11.96
N LEU A 189 -26.02 -15.54 -11.36
CA LEU A 189 -25.11 -16.01 -10.31
C LEU A 189 -23.69 -16.22 -10.83
N VAL A 190 -23.55 -16.84 -12.00
CA VAL A 190 -22.24 -17.07 -12.62
C VAL A 190 -21.59 -15.77 -13.09
N GLU A 191 -22.35 -14.88 -13.72
CA GLU A 191 -21.86 -13.57 -14.16
C GLU A 191 -21.36 -12.74 -12.97
N SER A 192 -22.03 -12.84 -11.82
CA SER A 192 -21.59 -12.23 -10.57
C SER A 192 -20.25 -12.77 -10.03
N THR A 193 -19.72 -13.88 -10.58
CA THR A 193 -18.39 -14.42 -10.23
C THR A 193 -17.29 -14.00 -11.18
N TYR A 194 -17.61 -13.46 -12.36
CA TYR A 194 -16.60 -13.09 -13.36
C TYR A 194 -15.72 -11.94 -12.90
N GLU A 195 -16.30 -10.99 -12.18
CA GLU A 195 -15.59 -9.86 -11.59
C GLU A 195 -15.70 -9.86 -10.07
N ALA A 196 -14.62 -9.39 -9.44
CA ALA A 196 -14.50 -9.24 -8.00
C ALA A 196 -15.63 -8.38 -7.39
N THR A 197 -16.15 -7.43 -8.16
CA THR A 197 -17.22 -6.50 -7.76
C THR A 197 -18.61 -7.00 -8.15
N GLY A 198 -18.75 -8.22 -8.70
CA GLY A 198 -20.02 -8.72 -9.24
C GLY A 198 -21.15 -8.79 -8.21
N ILE A 199 -20.86 -8.99 -6.92
CA ILE A 199 -21.92 -8.96 -5.89
C ILE A 199 -22.47 -7.55 -5.70
N ARG A 200 -21.65 -6.51 -5.76
CA ARG A 200 -22.09 -5.11 -5.62
C ARG A 200 -22.67 -4.53 -6.91
N GLU A 201 -22.12 -4.93 -8.05
CA GLU A 201 -22.49 -4.38 -9.35
C GLU A 201 -23.68 -5.10 -9.99
N LEU A 202 -23.91 -6.38 -9.64
CA LEU A 202 -24.96 -7.19 -10.26
C LEU A 202 -25.92 -7.81 -9.22
N LEU A 203 -25.44 -8.74 -8.39
CA LEU A 203 -26.34 -9.51 -7.51
C LEU A 203 -27.06 -8.63 -6.46
N GLY A 204 -26.34 -7.74 -5.80
CA GLY A 204 -26.84 -6.86 -4.75
C GLY A 204 -27.97 -5.95 -5.23
N PRO A 205 -27.79 -5.21 -6.34
CA PRO A 205 -28.85 -4.41 -6.96
C PRO A 205 -30.10 -5.24 -7.33
N ILE A 206 -29.92 -6.43 -7.91
CA ILE A 206 -31.04 -7.33 -8.27
C ILE A 206 -31.83 -7.75 -7.02
N LEU A 207 -31.13 -8.14 -5.96
CA LEU A 207 -31.77 -8.52 -4.69
C LEU A 207 -32.47 -7.32 -4.05
N ALA A 208 -31.87 -6.13 -4.08
CA ALA A 208 -32.45 -4.91 -3.52
C ALA A 208 -33.72 -4.48 -4.27
N GLU A 209 -33.74 -4.62 -5.60
CA GLU A 209 -34.94 -4.35 -6.41
C GLU A 209 -36.08 -5.33 -6.11
N LYS A 210 -35.75 -6.61 -5.89
CA LYS A 210 -36.74 -7.68 -5.66
C LYS A 210 -37.29 -7.71 -4.23
N LEU A 211 -36.43 -7.52 -3.23
CA LEU A 211 -36.73 -7.77 -1.81
C LEU A 211 -36.74 -6.48 -0.96
N GLY A 212 -36.28 -5.36 -1.52
CA GLY A 212 -35.94 -4.17 -0.74
C GLY A 212 -34.55 -4.26 -0.11
N GLU A 213 -33.94 -3.11 0.20
CA GLU A 213 -32.55 -3.03 0.64
C GLU A 213 -32.27 -3.84 1.91
N GLU A 214 -33.15 -3.76 2.91
CA GLU A 214 -32.94 -4.42 4.21
C GLU A 214 -32.94 -5.95 4.08
N GLN A 215 -33.94 -6.50 3.38
CA GLN A 215 -34.05 -7.95 3.17
C GLN A 215 -32.96 -8.46 2.22
N ALA A 216 -32.53 -7.67 1.24
CA ALA A 216 -31.38 -8.01 0.40
C ALA A 216 -30.08 -8.13 1.22
N LEU A 217 -29.84 -7.19 2.15
CA LEU A 217 -28.68 -7.26 3.04
C LEU A 217 -28.74 -8.46 4.00
N GLU A 218 -29.93 -8.86 4.45
CA GLU A 218 -30.12 -10.07 5.25
C GLU A 218 -29.76 -11.32 4.44
N VAL A 219 -30.28 -11.45 3.22
CA VAL A 219 -29.94 -12.55 2.30
C VAL A 219 -28.44 -12.61 2.03
N LEU A 220 -27.79 -11.48 1.72
CA LEU A 220 -26.34 -11.41 1.56
C LEU A 220 -25.60 -11.79 2.85
N GLY A 221 -26.17 -11.51 4.02
CA GLY A 221 -25.67 -11.97 5.31
C GLY A 221 -25.68 -13.50 5.45
N GLN A 222 -26.68 -14.17 4.89
CA GLN A 222 -26.74 -15.63 4.88
C GLN A 222 -25.73 -16.25 3.93
N PHE A 223 -25.52 -15.65 2.76
CA PHE A 223 -24.41 -16.01 1.87
C PHE A 223 -23.06 -15.92 2.59
N ARG A 224 -22.79 -14.83 3.32
CA ARG A 224 -21.56 -14.68 4.11
C ARG A 224 -21.41 -15.78 5.16
N ALA A 225 -22.47 -16.05 5.91
CA ALA A 225 -22.45 -17.06 6.96
C ALA A 225 -22.17 -18.46 6.39
N MET A 226 -22.80 -18.80 5.26
CA MET A 226 -22.60 -20.06 4.57
C MET A 226 -21.18 -20.19 4.01
N ALA A 227 -20.70 -19.18 3.28
CA ALA A 227 -19.35 -19.16 2.75
C ALA A 227 -18.28 -19.24 3.85
N TRP A 228 -18.51 -18.62 5.01
CA TRP A 228 -17.62 -18.78 6.16
C TRP A 228 -17.56 -20.22 6.66
N GLN A 229 -18.71 -20.87 6.81
CA GLN A 229 -18.78 -22.26 7.29
C GLN A 229 -18.05 -23.21 6.34
N MET A 230 -18.24 -23.02 5.03
CA MET A 230 -17.63 -23.85 4.00
C MET A 230 -16.13 -23.57 3.83
N ASN A 231 -15.75 -22.29 3.76
CA ASN A 231 -14.47 -21.85 3.18
C ASN A 231 -13.58 -21.04 4.14
N LYS A 232 -13.84 -21.06 5.46
CA LYS A 232 -13.08 -20.28 6.47
C LYS A 232 -11.57 -20.26 6.28
N LYS A 233 -10.95 -21.44 6.06
CA LYS A 233 -9.49 -21.54 5.92
C LYS A 233 -8.98 -20.79 4.69
N GLN A 234 -9.70 -20.88 3.58
CA GLN A 234 -9.34 -20.17 2.35
C GLN A 234 -9.53 -18.67 2.52
N ILE A 235 -10.68 -18.22 3.05
CA ILE A 235 -10.97 -16.80 3.28
C ILE A 235 -9.87 -16.16 4.14
N VAL A 236 -9.52 -16.79 5.27
CA VAL A 236 -8.44 -16.28 6.14
C VAL A 236 -7.09 -16.25 5.44
N LYS A 237 -6.77 -17.30 4.66
CA LYS A 237 -5.52 -17.37 3.89
C LYS A 237 -5.42 -16.22 2.88
N GLU A 238 -6.50 -15.93 2.15
CA GLU A 238 -6.53 -14.83 1.19
C GLU A 238 -6.38 -13.47 1.90
N ILE A 239 -7.05 -13.26 3.04
CA ILE A 239 -6.90 -12.02 3.83
C ILE A 239 -5.45 -11.84 4.28
N CYS A 240 -4.81 -12.92 4.76
CA CYS A 240 -3.39 -12.87 5.14
C CYS A 240 -2.50 -12.50 3.95
N TRP A 241 -2.81 -13.02 2.76
CA TRP A 241 -2.09 -12.67 1.55
C TRP A 241 -2.33 -11.22 1.11
N ASP A 242 -3.55 -10.68 1.27
CA ASP A 242 -3.81 -9.25 1.06
C ASP A 242 -3.03 -8.38 2.03
N VAL A 243 -2.99 -8.75 3.32
CA VAL A 243 -2.19 -8.01 4.32
C VAL A 243 -0.71 -8.01 3.93
N ALA A 244 -0.17 -9.16 3.51
CA ALA A 244 1.21 -9.25 3.03
C ALA A 244 1.41 -8.44 1.74
N GLY A 245 0.50 -8.55 0.78
CA GLY A 245 0.52 -7.84 -0.48
C GLY A 245 0.50 -6.33 -0.27
N TYR A 246 -0.45 -5.82 0.50
CA TYR A 246 -0.56 -4.39 0.76
C TYR A 246 0.52 -3.85 1.69
N GLY A 247 1.02 -4.67 2.61
CA GLY A 247 2.04 -4.29 3.59
C GLY A 247 3.46 -4.29 3.03
N VAL A 248 3.82 -5.26 2.20
CA VAL A 248 5.17 -5.47 1.65
C VAL A 248 5.12 -5.94 0.18
N SER A 249 4.35 -5.25 -0.66
CA SER A 249 4.12 -5.60 -2.07
C SER A 249 5.36 -5.99 -2.88
N PRO A 250 6.56 -5.37 -2.75
CA PRO A 250 7.70 -5.73 -3.58
C PRO A 250 8.21 -7.14 -3.27
N VAL A 251 8.02 -7.65 -2.06
CA VAL A 251 8.39 -9.03 -1.69
C VAL A 251 7.35 -10.03 -2.20
N VAL A 252 6.09 -9.61 -2.30
CA VAL A 252 4.97 -10.48 -2.72
C VAL A 252 4.81 -10.53 -4.24
N VAL A 253 5.26 -9.48 -4.96
CA VAL A 253 5.05 -9.35 -6.41
C VAL A 253 5.62 -10.53 -7.18
N GLU A 254 6.80 -11.02 -6.80
CA GLU A 254 7.43 -12.15 -7.49
C GLU A 254 6.61 -13.43 -7.33
N LEU A 255 6.02 -13.64 -6.15
CA LEU A 255 5.13 -14.77 -5.88
C LEU A 255 3.85 -14.67 -6.71
N GLN A 256 3.30 -13.45 -6.85
CA GLN A 256 2.14 -13.18 -7.71
C GLN A 256 2.44 -13.43 -9.18
N LEU A 257 3.55 -12.89 -9.69
CA LEU A 257 3.96 -13.07 -11.09
C LEU A 257 4.31 -14.52 -11.43
N ALA A 258 4.78 -15.30 -10.44
CA ALA A 258 5.04 -16.73 -10.60
C ALA A 258 3.78 -17.61 -10.50
N GLY A 259 2.59 -17.02 -10.30
CA GLY A 259 1.35 -17.77 -10.09
C GLY A 259 1.33 -18.58 -8.78
N ARG A 260 2.19 -18.22 -7.81
CA ARG A 260 2.31 -18.88 -6.50
C ARG A 260 1.51 -18.18 -5.40
N ALA A 261 0.95 -17.01 -5.70
CA ALA A 261 0.02 -16.29 -4.85
C ALA A 261 -1.43 -16.42 -5.39
N TYR A 262 -2.35 -15.66 -4.81
CA TYR A 262 -3.77 -15.57 -5.17
C TYR A 262 -4.00 -14.51 -6.26
N ASP A 263 -5.22 -14.47 -6.82
CA ASP A 263 -5.58 -13.56 -7.91
C ASP A 263 -5.37 -12.08 -7.54
N SER A 264 -4.69 -11.34 -8.41
CA SER A 264 -4.37 -9.93 -8.21
C SER A 264 -4.24 -9.18 -9.55
N TYR A 265 -4.39 -7.86 -9.51
CA TYR A 265 -4.17 -7.00 -10.68
C TYR A 265 -2.69 -6.83 -11.03
N THR A 266 -1.79 -7.43 -10.26
CA THR A 266 -0.33 -7.32 -10.39
C THR A 266 0.16 -7.69 -11.79
N GLY A 267 -0.35 -8.76 -12.40
CA GLY A 267 0.10 -9.17 -13.75
C GLY A 267 -0.23 -8.15 -14.85
N MET A 268 -1.45 -7.61 -14.83
CA MET A 268 -1.89 -6.59 -15.78
C MET A 268 -1.09 -5.32 -15.61
N ASN A 269 -0.95 -4.88 -14.37
CA ASN A 269 -0.16 -3.72 -14.06
C ASN A 269 1.33 -3.92 -14.43
N TYR A 270 1.93 -5.08 -14.14
CA TYR A 270 3.31 -5.36 -14.52
C TYR A 270 3.52 -5.29 -16.04
N ARG A 271 2.55 -5.78 -16.82
CA ARG A 271 2.57 -5.66 -18.29
C ARG A 271 2.68 -4.20 -18.75
N GLU A 272 1.97 -3.29 -18.11
CA GLU A 272 2.03 -1.85 -18.41
C GLU A 272 3.42 -1.27 -18.11
N LEU A 273 4.04 -1.67 -17.01
CA LEU A 273 5.41 -1.27 -16.67
C LEU A 273 6.43 -1.80 -17.70
N LEU A 274 6.19 -2.97 -18.28
CA LEU A 274 7.05 -3.54 -19.31
C LEU A 274 6.87 -2.89 -20.68
N HIS A 275 5.71 -2.31 -20.97
CA HIS A 275 5.35 -1.84 -22.31
C HIS A 275 6.40 -0.94 -22.98
N PRO A 276 6.99 0.08 -22.30
CA PRO A 276 7.91 0.98 -22.98
C PRO A 276 9.30 0.39 -23.25
N ALA A 277 9.76 -0.53 -22.39
CA ALA A 277 11.08 -1.13 -22.51
C ALA A 277 11.10 -2.51 -21.82
N PRO A 278 10.66 -3.59 -22.48
CA PRO A 278 10.37 -4.87 -21.82
C PRO A 278 11.57 -5.48 -21.06
N LYS A 279 12.75 -5.51 -21.68
CA LYS A 279 13.96 -6.07 -21.05
C LYS A 279 14.42 -5.22 -19.86
N LEU A 280 14.44 -3.90 -20.01
CA LEU A 280 14.85 -2.96 -18.97
C LEU A 280 13.85 -2.94 -17.83
N GLY A 281 12.55 -2.86 -18.13
CA GLY A 281 11.46 -2.87 -17.16
C GLY A 281 11.44 -4.15 -16.32
N LYS A 282 11.68 -5.31 -16.95
CA LYS A 282 11.82 -6.57 -16.22
C LYS A 282 13.01 -6.52 -15.26
N PHE A 283 14.20 -6.24 -15.77
CA PHE A 283 15.42 -6.19 -14.95
C PHE A 283 15.31 -5.17 -13.81
N TYR A 284 14.78 -3.98 -14.09
CA TYR A 284 14.53 -2.93 -13.12
C TYR A 284 13.56 -3.36 -12.02
N THR A 285 12.46 -4.02 -12.39
CA THR A 285 11.47 -4.49 -11.41
C THR A 285 12.03 -5.60 -10.55
N ASP A 286 12.65 -6.61 -11.17
CA ASP A 286 13.26 -7.75 -10.48
C ASP A 286 14.34 -7.25 -9.50
N TYR A 287 15.22 -6.36 -9.96
CA TYR A 287 16.24 -5.74 -9.10
C TYR A 287 15.61 -4.97 -7.95
N SER A 288 14.62 -4.11 -8.21
CA SER A 288 14.01 -3.26 -7.17
C SER A 288 13.26 -4.07 -6.12
N CYS A 289 12.60 -5.16 -6.53
CA CYS A 289 11.83 -6.03 -5.62
C CYS A 289 12.75 -6.86 -4.73
N TRP A 290 13.76 -7.50 -5.34
CA TRP A 290 14.81 -8.19 -4.60
C TRP A 290 15.55 -7.25 -3.64
N TRP A 291 15.97 -6.08 -4.15
CA TRP A 291 16.71 -5.09 -3.37
C TRP A 291 15.88 -4.54 -2.22
N PHE A 292 14.58 -4.31 -2.41
CA PHE A 292 13.67 -3.87 -1.35
C PHE A 292 13.71 -4.85 -0.17
N GLY A 293 13.61 -6.15 -0.42
CA GLY A 293 13.69 -7.18 0.61
C GLY A 293 15.04 -7.18 1.35
N VAL A 294 16.13 -7.07 0.60
CA VAL A 294 17.49 -6.99 1.16
C VAL A 294 17.69 -5.73 2.01
N ALA A 295 17.27 -4.58 1.51
CA ALA A 295 17.36 -3.29 2.21
C ALA A 295 16.53 -3.30 3.49
N LEU A 296 15.33 -3.89 3.46
CA LEU A 296 14.47 -4.03 4.63
C LEU A 296 15.17 -4.80 5.75
N VAL A 297 15.79 -5.94 5.42
CA VAL A 297 16.57 -6.75 6.37
C VAL A 297 17.80 -5.98 6.87
N ALA A 298 18.53 -5.31 5.97
CA ALA A 298 19.72 -4.54 6.33
C ALA A 298 19.39 -3.40 7.31
N VAL A 299 18.29 -2.68 7.10
CA VAL A 299 17.81 -1.62 7.99
C VAL A 299 17.35 -2.20 9.32
N ALA A 300 16.63 -3.33 9.32
CA ALA A 300 16.22 -3.99 10.56
C ALA A 300 17.44 -4.42 11.41
N ILE A 301 18.47 -5.00 10.78
CA ILE A 301 19.74 -5.33 11.46
C ILE A 301 20.39 -4.05 11.99
N ALA A 302 20.47 -2.98 11.19
CA ALA A 302 21.07 -1.72 11.62
C ALA A 302 20.35 -1.14 12.85
N TYR A 303 19.02 -1.20 12.90
CA TYR A 303 18.23 -0.81 14.07
C TYR A 303 18.55 -1.68 15.30
N VAL A 304 18.56 -3.00 15.16
CA VAL A 304 18.89 -3.92 16.27
C VAL A 304 20.30 -3.64 16.82
N LEU A 305 21.28 -3.40 15.94
CA LEU A 305 22.65 -3.07 16.34
C LEU A 305 22.73 -1.75 17.12
N GLN A 306 21.91 -0.75 16.75
CA GLN A 306 21.81 0.52 17.50
C GLN A 306 21.21 0.31 18.89
N PHE A 307 20.17 -0.53 19.02
CA PHE A 307 19.58 -0.87 20.33
C PHE A 307 20.56 -1.61 21.25
N TRP A 308 21.52 -2.34 20.69
CA TRP A 308 22.54 -3.03 21.49
C TRP A 308 23.62 -2.11 22.04
N ASP A 309 23.71 -0.86 21.55
CA ASP A 309 24.59 0.15 22.14
C ASP A 309 23.97 0.71 23.44
N LYS A 310 24.44 0.19 24.58
CA LYS A 310 23.95 0.52 25.94
C LYS A 310 23.89 2.02 26.25
N LYS A 311 24.65 2.87 25.56
CA LYS A 311 24.62 4.33 25.73
C LYS A 311 23.32 4.96 25.22
N GLN A 312 22.78 4.47 24.10
CA GLN A 312 21.49 4.94 23.57
C GLN A 312 20.31 4.46 24.43
N LEU A 313 20.40 3.24 24.95
CA LEU A 313 19.40 2.68 25.87
C LEU A 313 19.34 3.47 27.20
N ALA A 314 20.50 3.88 27.71
CA ALA A 314 20.62 4.69 28.93
C ALA A 314 20.08 6.12 28.76
N GLU A 315 20.16 6.69 27.55
CA GLU A 315 19.66 8.04 27.25
C GLU A 315 18.17 8.06 26.84
N LYS A 316 17.47 6.91 26.77
CA LYS A 316 16.06 6.78 26.34
C LYS A 316 15.71 7.50 25.02
N LYS A 317 16.70 7.82 24.19
CA LYS A 317 16.50 8.46 22.91
C LYS A 317 16.50 7.38 21.84
N CYS A 318 15.32 6.87 21.51
CA CYS A 318 15.09 6.30 20.19
C CYS A 318 14.78 7.48 19.26
N PRO A 319 15.76 8.03 18.52
CA PRO A 319 15.49 9.16 17.64
C PRO A 319 14.41 8.76 16.62
N GLY A 320 13.28 9.46 16.65
CA GLY A 320 12.22 9.32 15.65
C GLY A 320 11.27 8.12 15.77
N PHE A 321 11.40 7.21 16.76
CA PHE A 321 10.50 6.04 16.87
C PHE A 321 9.01 6.44 16.93
N GLY A 322 8.68 7.50 17.67
CA GLY A 322 7.31 8.00 17.74
C GLY A 322 6.76 8.50 16.40
N LYS A 323 7.61 9.07 15.53
CA LYS A 323 7.19 9.52 14.19
C LYS A 323 6.92 8.33 13.26
N TRP A 324 7.79 7.33 13.31
CA TRP A 324 7.63 6.11 12.51
C TRP A 324 6.46 5.26 12.99
N LEU A 325 6.17 5.26 14.29
CA LEU A 325 4.98 4.61 14.85
C LEU A 325 3.70 5.22 14.28
N ILE A 326 3.62 6.55 14.18
CA ILE A 326 2.47 7.25 13.59
C ILE A 326 2.27 6.87 12.12
N ALA A 327 3.35 6.91 11.33
CA ALA A 327 3.31 6.49 9.93
C ALA A 327 2.93 5.01 9.79
N GLY A 328 3.45 4.15 10.68
CA GLY A 328 3.13 2.73 10.75
C GLY A 328 1.66 2.46 11.06
N VAL A 329 1.06 3.18 12.01
CA VAL A 329 -0.36 3.06 12.36
C VAL A 329 -1.24 3.46 11.17
N ALA A 330 -0.93 4.57 10.48
CA ALA A 330 -1.65 4.96 9.28
C ALA A 330 -1.56 3.90 8.17
N CYS A 331 -0.35 3.38 7.91
CA CYS A 331 -0.15 2.32 6.93
C CYS A 331 -0.91 1.04 7.31
N ALA A 332 -0.88 0.64 8.58
CA ALA A 332 -1.61 -0.53 9.07
C ALA A 332 -3.12 -0.38 8.91
N GLY A 333 -3.67 0.81 9.17
CA GLY A 333 -5.09 1.12 8.94
C GLY A 333 -5.48 0.95 7.47
N MET A 334 -4.68 1.49 6.54
CA MET A 334 -4.93 1.35 5.09
C MET A 334 -4.78 -0.10 4.62
N VAL A 335 -3.74 -0.81 5.07
CA VAL A 335 -3.55 -2.24 4.76
C VAL A 335 -4.75 -3.05 5.25
N THR A 336 -5.23 -2.79 6.46
CA THR A 336 -6.41 -3.46 7.02
C THR A 336 -7.66 -3.14 6.21
N TYR A 337 -7.86 -1.86 5.86
CA TYR A 337 -8.98 -1.45 5.01
C TYR A 337 -8.97 -2.21 3.69
N TYR A 338 -7.88 -2.13 2.93
CA TYR A 338 -7.81 -2.77 1.61
C TYR A 338 -7.81 -4.31 1.66
N ALA A 339 -7.34 -4.92 2.75
CA ALA A 339 -7.40 -6.37 2.91
C ALA A 339 -8.82 -6.89 3.22
N LEU A 340 -9.68 -6.02 3.77
CA LEU A 340 -11.08 -6.32 4.07
C LEU A 340 -12.06 -5.76 3.02
N ASP A 341 -11.60 -4.83 2.18
CA ASP A 341 -12.41 -4.17 1.17
C ASP A 341 -12.49 -5.00 -0.12
N GLY A 342 -13.72 -5.17 -0.60
CA GLY A 342 -14.04 -5.89 -1.83
C GLY A 342 -13.71 -7.39 -1.78
N ALA A 343 -13.58 -7.99 -2.95
CA ALA A 343 -13.39 -9.43 -3.14
C ALA A 343 -11.96 -9.95 -2.88
N GLY A 344 -11.04 -9.13 -2.37
CA GLY A 344 -9.65 -9.57 -2.17
C GLY A 344 -8.89 -9.79 -3.47
N ARG A 345 -9.10 -8.96 -4.50
CA ARG A 345 -8.14 -8.80 -5.60
C ARG A 345 -7.21 -7.65 -5.26
N MET A 346 -5.97 -7.96 -4.94
CA MET A 346 -4.99 -6.93 -4.61
C MET A 346 -4.61 -6.09 -5.83
N ASP A 347 -4.70 -4.77 -5.69
CA ASP A 347 -4.16 -3.78 -6.62
C ASP A 347 -3.02 -3.04 -5.94
N TYR A 348 -1.78 -3.28 -6.37
CA TYR A 348 -0.64 -2.64 -5.72
C TYR A 348 -0.69 -1.10 -5.84
N LYS A 349 -1.51 -0.49 -6.71
CA LYS A 349 -1.69 0.98 -6.72
C LYS A 349 -2.21 1.51 -5.37
N ASN A 350 -2.91 0.69 -4.60
CA ASN A 350 -3.32 1.01 -3.23
C ASN A 350 -2.14 0.98 -2.23
N THR A 351 -0.98 0.47 -2.61
CA THR A 351 0.24 0.39 -1.76
C THR A 351 1.13 1.61 -1.85
N LEU A 352 0.81 2.61 -2.68
CA LEU A 352 1.68 3.76 -2.95
C LEU A 352 2.16 4.46 -1.67
N LEU A 353 1.25 4.80 -0.76
CA LEU A 353 1.64 5.44 0.50
C LEU A 353 2.53 4.54 1.35
N VAL A 354 2.14 3.27 1.51
CA VAL A 354 2.88 2.27 2.30
C VAL A 354 4.30 2.10 1.76
N LEU A 355 4.46 2.04 0.44
CA LEU A 355 5.75 1.98 -0.24
C LEU A 355 6.58 3.25 -0.03
N CYS A 356 5.98 4.43 -0.20
CA CYS A 356 6.66 5.69 0.06
C CYS A 356 7.19 5.76 1.50
N VAL A 357 6.40 5.32 2.49
CA VAL A 357 6.81 5.27 3.91
C VAL A 357 7.95 4.28 4.12
N TRP A 358 7.88 3.06 3.57
CA TRP A 358 8.96 2.07 3.65
C TRP A 358 10.26 2.60 3.03
N LEU A 359 10.18 3.16 1.82
CA LEU A 359 11.33 3.70 1.10
C LEU A 359 11.94 4.89 1.84
N LEU A 360 11.11 5.79 2.39
CA LEU A 360 11.57 6.90 3.22
C LEU A 360 12.25 6.43 4.51
N TRP A 361 11.73 5.39 5.14
CA TRP A 361 12.32 4.79 6.33
C TRP A 361 13.69 4.18 6.01
N MET A 362 13.77 3.33 4.99
CA MET A 362 15.01 2.68 4.58
C MET A 362 16.06 3.69 4.09
N ALA A 363 15.65 4.69 3.31
CA ALA A 363 16.54 5.74 2.81
C ALA A 363 17.09 6.64 3.94
N GLY A 364 16.42 6.72 5.09
CA GLY A 364 16.95 7.46 6.23
C GLY A 364 17.64 6.63 7.29
N GLY A 365 17.54 5.31 7.27
CA GLY A 365 18.50 4.44 7.99
C GLY A 365 19.97 4.76 7.62
N VAL A 366 20.18 5.27 6.40
CA VAL A 366 21.47 5.78 5.89
C VAL A 366 21.99 7.03 6.65
N ARG A 367 21.18 7.71 7.49
CA ARG A 367 21.53 9.00 8.11
C ARG A 367 22.28 8.93 9.44
N ASP A 368 22.08 7.91 10.27
CA ASP A 368 22.53 7.97 11.68
C ASP A 368 23.96 7.44 11.93
N ALA A 369 24.71 7.06 10.89
CA ALA A 369 26.10 6.58 11.04
C ALA A 369 27.16 7.69 11.22
N LYS A 370 26.77 8.96 11.30
CA LYS A 370 27.69 10.06 11.63
C LYS A 370 27.23 10.75 12.92
N ASN A 371 27.58 10.13 14.04
CA ASN A 371 28.01 10.79 15.29
C ASN A 371 28.93 9.84 16.10
#